data_AF-A0A2N8HD70-F1
#
_entry.id   AF-A0A2N8HD70-F1
#
_cell.length_a   1.000
_cell.length_b   1.000
_cell.length_c   1.000
_cell.angle_alpha   90.00
_cell.angle_beta   90.00
_cell.angle_gamma   90.00
#
_symmetry.space_group_name_H-M   'P 1'
#
loop_
_entity.id
_entity.type
_entity.pdbx_description
1 polymer ?
#
loop_
_entity_poly.entity_id
_entity_poly.type
_entity_poly.pdbx_seq_one_letter_code
_entity_poly.pdbx_strand_id
1 'polypeptide(L)'
;MCHYCLPALAVFCLVAFPGAAAGKESPEEPAVTVSLDGWRTNLQEAGPFSKASRSFSMDLKVRETSSSWKVAYGGESGSELALTDSEGSSPAKTNCRYSDSRSYQQSNIAGTIFLSTPSWLPSEKARWVEVKGEVPLVIYSSPAVSESVTLKMTVKDFSVPLVLKNAGLDGGDVKVKLKGHYDEGGDDTKGYMLRVEVYSSTPLGFLDFELHSPDGAPLVTENYGSSSGRSLKSYDWGRYFRMQGKKQEELKVAVQYAEGLRKIMVPVCIRCGLSGVVEQQDTPNKEN
;
A
#
# COMPACT_ATOMS: atom_id res chain seq x y z
N MET A 1 -71.23 47.69 -25.25
CA MET A 1 -71.87 46.35 -25.18
C MET A 1 -70.75 45.34 -25.03
N CYS A 2 -70.37 44.97 -23.80
CA CYS A 2 -70.75 43.71 -23.11
C CYS A 2 -70.38 42.47 -23.96
N HIS A 3 -69.51 41.53 -23.56
CA HIS A 3 -69.40 40.79 -22.28
C HIS A 3 -67.94 40.30 -22.05
N TYR A 4 -67.39 40.43 -20.82
CA TYR A 4 -67.14 39.40 -19.77
C TYR A 4 -66.34 38.16 -20.25
N CYS A 5 -65.23 37.74 -19.61
CA CYS A 5 -65.15 37.28 -18.21
C CYS A 5 -63.77 37.48 -17.53
N LEU A 6 -63.84 37.59 -16.20
CA LEU A 6 -62.79 37.83 -15.20
C LEU A 6 -61.74 36.71 -15.04
N PRO A 7 -60.54 37.02 -14.51
CA PRO A 7 -59.67 36.03 -13.87
C PRO A 7 -60.05 35.87 -12.37
N ALA A 8 -60.28 34.63 -11.93
CA ALA A 8 -60.49 34.31 -10.52
C ALA A 8 -59.16 33.97 -9.83
N LEU A 9 -58.99 34.53 -8.63
CA LEU A 9 -57.93 34.27 -7.66
C LEU A 9 -57.79 32.78 -7.31
N ALA A 10 -56.55 32.33 -7.11
CA ALA A 10 -56.24 31.20 -6.23
C ALA A 10 -55.37 31.68 -5.07
N VAL A 11 -55.76 31.20 -3.89
CA VAL A 11 -55.39 31.65 -2.54
C VAL A 11 -54.03 31.09 -2.10
N PHE A 12 -53.34 31.87 -1.26
CA PHE A 12 -52.13 31.52 -0.50
C PHE A 12 -52.21 30.20 0.26
N CYS A 13 -51.13 29.43 0.25
CA CYS A 13 -50.64 28.71 1.43
C CYS A 13 -49.10 28.70 1.43
N LEU A 14 -48.50 29.60 2.21
CA LEU A 14 -47.14 29.48 2.71
C LEU A 14 -47.14 28.36 3.75
N VAL A 15 -46.53 27.23 3.44
CA VAL A 15 -46.15 26.24 4.45
C VAL A 15 -44.65 26.40 4.69
N ALA A 16 -44.32 27.04 5.80
CA ALA A 16 -42.99 26.98 6.38
C ALA A 16 -42.76 25.56 6.89
N PHE A 17 -41.80 24.85 6.30
CA PHE A 17 -41.24 23.64 6.90
C PHE A 17 -40.01 24.00 7.74
N PRO A 18 -39.97 23.56 9.01
CA PRO A 18 -38.90 23.89 9.94
C PRO A 18 -37.66 23.02 9.71
N GLY A 19 -36.48 23.60 9.99
CA GLY A 19 -35.26 22.89 10.36
C GLY A 19 -34.73 21.89 9.35
N ALA A 20 -33.86 22.34 8.44
CA ALA A 20 -32.90 21.44 7.80
C ALA A 20 -32.02 20.84 8.90
N ALA A 21 -32.37 19.62 9.30
CA ALA A 21 -31.53 18.74 10.10
C ALA A 21 -30.13 18.70 9.48
N ALA A 22 -29.12 18.70 10.34
CA ALA A 22 -27.72 18.51 10.00
C ALA A 22 -27.60 17.49 8.86
N GLY A 23 -27.12 17.96 7.70
CA GLY A 23 -26.89 17.13 6.55
C GLY A 23 -26.03 15.95 7.00
N LYS A 24 -26.59 14.74 6.92
CA LYS A 24 -25.76 13.54 6.88
C LYS A 24 -24.95 13.69 5.60
N GLU A 25 -23.71 14.13 5.71
CA GLU A 25 -22.73 13.96 4.64
C GLU A 25 -22.83 12.49 4.21
N SER A 26 -23.11 12.28 2.92
CA SER A 26 -22.99 10.94 2.34
C SER A 26 -21.60 10.43 2.69
N PRO A 27 -21.44 9.19 3.18
CA PRO A 27 -20.14 8.66 3.51
C PRO A 27 -19.23 8.84 2.30
N GLU A 28 -18.12 9.56 2.50
CA GLU A 28 -17.15 9.87 1.46
C GLU A 28 -16.70 8.56 0.80
N GLU A 29 -16.86 8.48 -0.52
CA GLU A 29 -16.49 7.28 -1.27
C GLU A 29 -14.96 7.20 -1.32
N PRO A 30 -14.35 6.05 -0.97
CA PRO A 30 -12.90 5.94 -0.96
C PRO A 30 -12.36 6.09 -2.38
N ALA A 31 -11.58 7.15 -2.58
CA ALA A 31 -11.12 7.52 -3.90
C ALA A 31 -9.68 7.01 -4.07
N VAL A 32 -9.55 5.78 -4.57
CA VAL A 32 -8.26 5.16 -4.91
C VAL A 32 -8.24 4.87 -6.41
N THR A 33 -7.14 5.25 -7.07
CA THR A 33 -6.96 5.05 -8.51
C THR A 33 -5.72 4.21 -8.78
N VAL A 34 -5.76 3.46 -9.87
CA VAL A 34 -4.63 2.66 -10.35
C VAL A 34 -4.24 3.14 -11.74
N SER A 35 -2.95 3.43 -11.94
CA SER A 35 -2.42 3.91 -13.21
C SER A 35 -1.17 3.13 -13.61
N LEU A 36 -0.90 3.03 -14.91
CA LEU A 36 0.35 2.45 -15.41
C LEU A 36 1.54 3.26 -14.89
N ASP A 37 2.55 2.57 -14.34
CA ASP A 37 3.86 3.15 -14.06
C ASP A 37 4.86 2.82 -15.17
N GLY A 38 4.89 1.56 -15.58
CA GLY A 38 5.75 1.09 -16.65
C GLY A 38 5.56 -0.38 -16.95
N TRP A 39 6.22 -0.85 -18.00
CA TRP A 39 6.30 -2.27 -18.34
C TRP A 39 7.70 -2.60 -18.87
N ARG A 40 8.06 -3.87 -18.80
CA ARG A 40 9.34 -4.38 -19.31
C ARG A 40 9.24 -5.85 -19.68
N THR A 41 10.09 -6.27 -20.61
CA THR A 41 10.36 -7.69 -20.84
C THR A 41 11.65 -8.07 -20.16
N ASN A 42 11.67 -9.19 -19.45
CA ASN A 42 12.88 -9.72 -18.84
C ASN A 42 13.29 -11.00 -19.56
N LEU A 43 14.58 -11.11 -19.87
CA LEU A 43 15.22 -12.33 -20.33
C LEU A 43 16.10 -12.84 -19.20
N GLN A 44 15.80 -14.05 -18.72
CA GLN A 44 16.70 -14.80 -17.86
C GLN A 44 17.42 -15.82 -18.75
N GLU A 45 18.74 -15.69 -18.84
CA GLU A 45 19.57 -16.65 -19.57
C GLU A 45 19.59 -18.01 -18.87
N ALA A 46 19.92 -19.06 -19.63
CA ALA A 46 20.06 -20.38 -19.08
C ALA A 46 21.27 -20.42 -18.14
N GLY A 47 21.04 -20.85 -16.90
CA GLY A 47 22.10 -21.15 -15.95
C GLY A 47 22.38 -22.66 -15.91
N PRO A 48 23.43 -23.09 -15.20
CA PRO A 48 23.75 -24.51 -15.01
C PRO A 48 22.61 -25.33 -14.39
N PHE A 49 21.63 -24.66 -13.75
CA PHE A 49 20.47 -25.29 -13.09
C PHE A 49 19.10 -24.73 -13.52
N SER A 50 19.04 -23.84 -14.52
CA SER A 50 17.78 -23.21 -14.95
C SER A 50 17.72 -23.01 -16.47
N LYS A 51 16.56 -23.29 -17.06
CA LYS A 51 16.32 -22.99 -18.48
C LYS A 51 16.19 -21.48 -18.69
N ALA A 52 16.58 -21.02 -19.87
CA ALA A 52 16.30 -19.66 -20.28
C ALA A 52 14.79 -19.40 -20.21
N SER A 53 14.39 -18.26 -19.65
CA SER A 53 13.00 -17.88 -19.53
C SER A 53 12.80 -16.43 -19.95
N ARG A 54 11.65 -16.16 -20.56
CA ARG A 54 11.22 -14.80 -20.91
C ARG A 54 9.97 -14.49 -20.11
N SER A 55 9.86 -13.26 -19.65
CA SER A 55 8.69 -12.80 -18.91
C SER A 55 8.35 -11.38 -19.29
N PHE A 56 7.06 -11.06 -19.30
CA PHE A 56 6.58 -9.69 -19.32
C PHE A 56 6.24 -9.25 -17.90
N SER A 57 6.60 -8.02 -17.57
CA SER A 57 6.28 -7.39 -16.29
C SER A 57 5.65 -6.03 -16.50
N MET A 58 4.69 -5.70 -15.65
CA MET A 58 3.98 -4.42 -15.65
C MET A 58 3.84 -3.93 -14.21
N ASP A 59 4.16 -2.67 -13.99
CA ASP A 59 4.11 -2.02 -12.69
C ASP A 59 2.96 -1.01 -12.72
N LEU A 60 2.03 -1.11 -11.76
CA LEU A 60 0.88 -0.21 -11.62
C LEU A 60 1.00 0.59 -10.32
N LYS A 61 0.88 1.91 -10.41
CA LYS A 61 0.87 2.82 -9.25
C LYS A 61 -0.53 2.93 -8.67
N VAL A 62 -0.64 2.72 -7.37
CA VAL A 62 -1.85 2.96 -6.58
C VAL A 62 -1.77 4.36 -5.99
N ARG A 63 -2.76 5.19 -6.28
CA ARG A 63 -2.82 6.57 -5.81
C ARG A 63 -4.07 6.83 -5.00
N GLU A 64 -3.88 7.50 -3.87
CA GLU A 64 -4.96 8.07 -3.08
C GLU A 64 -5.35 9.40 -3.72
N THR A 65 -6.58 9.48 -4.19
CA THR A 65 -7.18 10.75 -4.62
C THR A 65 -7.88 11.40 -3.43
N SER A 66 -7.89 12.74 -3.40
CA SER A 66 -8.23 13.63 -2.28
C SER A 66 -9.45 13.21 -1.47
N SER A 67 -9.25 12.25 -0.58
CA SER A 67 -10.25 11.72 0.35
C SER A 67 -9.64 11.52 1.73
N SER A 68 -10.48 11.44 2.76
CA SER A 68 -10.06 11.06 4.11
C SER A 68 -9.55 9.62 4.21
N TRP A 69 -9.83 8.80 3.19
CA TRP A 69 -9.41 7.42 3.13
C TRP A 69 -7.98 7.26 2.61
N LYS A 70 -7.25 6.37 3.28
CA LYS A 70 -5.85 6.02 3.02
C LYS A 70 -5.72 4.52 2.82
N VAL A 71 -4.76 4.08 2.02
CA VAL A 71 -4.49 2.66 1.79
C VAL A 71 -3.63 2.13 2.94
N ALA A 72 -4.15 1.13 3.65
CA ALA A 72 -3.44 0.43 4.72
C ALA A 72 -2.44 -0.59 4.15
N TYR A 73 -2.92 -1.49 3.28
CA TYR A 73 -2.13 -2.53 2.63
C TYR A 73 -2.89 -3.17 1.46
N GLY A 74 -2.18 -3.90 0.60
CA GLY A 74 -2.80 -4.73 -0.45
C GLY A 74 -3.45 -5.98 0.12
N GLY A 75 -4.66 -6.31 -0.33
CA GLY A 75 -5.37 -7.52 0.12
C GLY A 75 -4.64 -8.81 -0.27
N GLU A 76 -4.93 -9.90 0.45
CA GLU A 76 -4.35 -11.20 0.10
C GLU A 76 -4.76 -11.68 -1.30
N SER A 77 -3.82 -12.37 -1.93
CA SER A 77 -3.82 -12.86 -3.31
C SER A 77 -5.11 -13.61 -3.69
N GLY A 78 -5.85 -12.98 -4.59
CA GLY A 78 -6.92 -13.55 -5.41
C GLY A 78 -7.24 -12.63 -6.59
N SER A 79 -6.31 -11.72 -6.94
CA SER A 79 -6.51 -10.70 -7.96
C SER A 79 -6.61 -11.34 -9.33
N GLU A 80 -7.80 -11.28 -9.91
CA GLU A 80 -8.15 -11.69 -11.27
C GLU A 80 -7.71 -10.62 -12.28
N LEU A 81 -6.47 -10.15 -12.18
CA LEU A 81 -5.92 -9.28 -13.20
C LEU A 81 -5.56 -10.14 -14.42
N ALA A 82 -6.47 -10.15 -15.38
CA ALA A 82 -6.28 -10.75 -16.69
C ALA A 82 -5.37 -9.84 -17.52
N LEU A 83 -4.38 -10.45 -18.17
CA LEU A 83 -3.56 -9.80 -19.18
C LEU A 83 -3.86 -10.41 -20.52
N THR A 84 -4.08 -9.57 -21.53
CA THR A 84 -4.28 -10.02 -22.91
C THR A 84 -3.60 -9.04 -23.85
N ASP A 85 -2.91 -9.55 -24.86
CA ASP A 85 -2.33 -8.72 -25.92
C ASP A 85 -3.33 -8.46 -27.06
N SER A 86 -2.95 -7.59 -28.00
CA SER A 86 -3.85 -7.23 -29.10
C SER A 86 -4.15 -8.36 -30.08
N GLU A 87 -3.39 -9.46 -30.06
CA GLU A 87 -3.59 -10.65 -30.89
C GLU A 87 -4.43 -11.72 -30.14
N GLY A 88 -4.84 -11.44 -28.90
CA GLY A 88 -5.63 -12.35 -28.06
C GLY A 88 -4.80 -13.34 -27.24
N SER A 89 -3.47 -13.26 -27.26
CA SER A 89 -2.61 -14.09 -26.41
C SER A 89 -2.68 -13.63 -24.96
N SER A 90 -2.71 -14.57 -24.03
CA SER A 90 -2.77 -14.33 -22.58
C SER A 90 -1.82 -15.29 -21.86
N PRO A 91 -1.18 -14.87 -20.76
CA PRO A 91 -0.33 -15.75 -19.96
C PRO A 91 -1.17 -16.81 -19.26
N ALA A 92 -0.63 -18.03 -19.12
CA ALA A 92 -1.27 -19.08 -18.32
C ALA A 92 -1.35 -18.71 -16.83
N LYS A 93 -0.42 -17.88 -16.35
CA LYS A 93 -0.36 -17.40 -14.97
C LYS A 93 0.16 -15.97 -14.91
N THR A 94 -0.55 -15.13 -14.17
CA THR A 94 -0.10 -13.79 -13.77
C THR A 94 0.18 -13.81 -12.27
N ASN A 95 1.41 -13.52 -11.88
CA ASN A 95 1.75 -13.24 -10.49
C ASN A 95 1.48 -11.75 -10.23
N CYS A 96 0.68 -11.47 -9.20
CA CYS A 96 0.36 -10.12 -8.76
C CYS A 96 0.86 -9.94 -7.33
N ARG A 97 1.62 -8.88 -7.07
CA ARG A 97 2.12 -8.54 -5.74
C ARG A 97 1.96 -7.05 -5.48
N TYR A 98 1.28 -6.70 -4.40
CA TYR A 98 1.32 -5.34 -3.87
C TYR A 98 2.60 -5.14 -3.05
N SER A 99 3.25 -4.00 -3.25
CA SER A 99 4.23 -3.45 -2.32
C SER A 99 3.72 -2.11 -1.85
N ASP A 100 3.71 -1.92 -0.53
CA ASP A 100 3.66 -0.57 0.01
C ASP A 100 4.92 0.16 -0.44
N SER A 101 4.75 1.36 -0.96
CA SER A 101 5.84 2.21 -1.44
C SER A 101 5.63 3.65 -0.97
N ARG A 102 5.03 3.87 0.21
CA ARG A 102 4.95 5.18 0.86
C ARG A 102 6.34 5.80 0.97
N SER A 103 6.76 6.44 -0.11
CA SER A 103 7.97 7.23 -0.18
C SER A 103 7.63 8.55 0.46
N TYR A 104 8.42 8.97 1.45
CA TYR A 104 8.27 10.28 2.09
C TYR A 104 8.28 11.45 1.09
N GLN A 105 8.70 11.22 -0.16
CA GLN A 105 8.87 12.21 -1.21
C GLN A 105 7.67 12.38 -2.16
N GLN A 106 6.71 11.43 -2.22
CA GLN A 106 5.55 11.51 -3.12
C GLN A 106 4.25 11.23 -2.37
N SER A 107 3.58 12.30 -1.96
CA SER A 107 2.53 12.30 -0.93
C SER A 107 1.23 11.57 -1.29
N ASN A 108 1.00 11.21 -2.57
CA ASN A 108 -0.23 10.56 -3.01
C ASN A 108 -0.05 9.13 -3.53
N ILE A 109 1.17 8.59 -3.54
CA ILE A 109 1.41 7.21 -3.96
C ILE A 109 1.35 6.31 -2.72
N ALA A 110 0.34 5.45 -2.69
CA ALA A 110 0.14 4.49 -1.63
C ALA A 110 0.99 3.22 -1.80
N GLY A 111 1.26 2.84 -3.05
CA GLY A 111 1.92 1.58 -3.33
C GLY A 111 2.09 1.29 -4.82
N THR A 112 2.75 0.17 -5.10
CA THR A 112 2.92 -0.36 -6.45
C THR A 112 2.43 -1.80 -6.51
N ILE A 113 1.64 -2.12 -7.53
CA ILE A 113 1.25 -3.48 -7.87
C ILE A 113 2.19 -3.97 -8.97
N PHE A 114 2.96 -5.01 -8.66
CA PHE A 114 3.86 -5.68 -9.57
C PHE A 114 3.15 -6.86 -10.22
N LEU A 115 3.07 -6.83 -11.55
CA LEU A 115 2.57 -7.93 -12.37
C LEU A 115 3.75 -8.60 -13.06
N SER A 116 3.81 -9.93 -12.97
CA SER A 116 4.82 -10.74 -13.64
C SER A 116 4.16 -11.95 -14.28
N THR A 117 4.56 -12.24 -15.51
CA THR A 117 4.03 -13.35 -16.32
C THR A 117 5.16 -14.31 -16.66
N PRO A 118 5.41 -15.33 -15.81
CA PRO A 118 6.48 -16.29 -16.08
C PRO A 118 6.24 -17.01 -17.40
N SER A 119 7.28 -17.10 -18.23
CA SER A 119 7.26 -17.85 -19.49
C SER A 119 6.25 -17.33 -20.53
N TRP A 120 5.86 -16.06 -20.46
CA TRP A 120 5.00 -15.43 -21.45
C TRP A 120 5.56 -14.09 -21.91
N LEU A 121 5.36 -13.79 -23.19
CA LEU A 121 5.60 -12.50 -23.81
C LEU A 121 4.39 -12.15 -24.70
N PRO A 122 4.14 -10.86 -24.92
CA PRO A 122 3.23 -10.44 -25.97
C PRO A 122 3.64 -11.02 -27.32
N SER A 123 2.66 -11.31 -28.16
CA SER A 123 2.85 -11.82 -29.52
C SER A 123 3.69 -10.85 -30.35
N GLU A 124 4.45 -11.37 -31.31
CA GLU A 124 5.36 -10.57 -32.14
C GLU A 124 4.66 -9.39 -32.85
N LYS A 125 3.41 -9.57 -33.26
CA LYS A 125 2.59 -8.54 -33.93
C LYS A 125 1.74 -7.71 -32.98
N ALA A 126 1.80 -7.99 -31.67
CA ALA A 126 0.98 -7.30 -30.69
C ALA A 126 1.36 -5.83 -30.63
N ARG A 127 0.34 -4.97 -30.64
CA ARG A 127 0.50 -3.50 -30.57
C ARG A 127 0.31 -2.97 -29.16
N TRP A 128 -0.40 -3.72 -28.32
CA TRP A 128 -0.70 -3.35 -26.94
C TRP A 128 -0.87 -4.58 -26.07
N VAL A 129 -0.76 -4.36 -24.76
CA VAL A 129 -1.19 -5.29 -23.71
C VAL A 129 -2.22 -4.56 -22.86
N GLU A 130 -3.32 -5.23 -22.56
CA GLU A 130 -4.37 -4.77 -21.66
C GLU A 130 -4.34 -5.57 -20.37
N VAL A 131 -4.42 -4.88 -19.25
CA VAL A 131 -4.70 -5.46 -17.94
C VAL A 131 -6.10 -5.05 -17.50
N LYS A 132 -6.90 -6.05 -17.12
CA LYS A 132 -8.27 -5.86 -16.69
C LYS A 132 -8.60 -6.72 -15.48
N GLY A 133 -9.38 -6.18 -14.56
CA GLY A 133 -9.91 -6.89 -13.40
C GLY A 133 -10.07 -5.98 -12.21
N GLU A 134 -10.03 -6.55 -11.01
CA GLU A 134 -10.12 -5.80 -9.76
C GLU A 134 -8.98 -6.14 -8.82
N VAL A 135 -8.52 -5.13 -8.07
CA VAL A 135 -7.47 -5.29 -7.07
C VAL A 135 -8.07 -5.10 -5.68
N PRO A 136 -7.95 -6.09 -4.79
CA PRO A 136 -8.37 -5.93 -3.41
C PRO A 136 -7.36 -5.03 -2.68
N LEU A 137 -7.84 -3.93 -2.10
CA LEU A 137 -7.07 -3.10 -1.18
C LEU A 137 -7.80 -3.01 0.16
N VAL A 138 -7.03 -2.80 1.22
CA VAL A 138 -7.58 -2.44 2.53
C VAL A 138 -7.27 -0.97 2.78
N ILE A 139 -8.30 -0.22 3.15
CA ILE A 139 -8.26 1.21 3.40
C ILE A 139 -8.66 1.52 4.85
N TYR A 140 -8.33 2.72 5.30
CA TYR A 140 -8.68 3.25 6.62
C TYR A 140 -8.89 4.76 6.56
N SER A 141 -9.63 5.31 7.52
CA SER A 141 -9.81 6.76 7.70
C SER A 141 -9.45 7.23 9.11
N SER A 142 -9.20 6.31 10.04
CA SER A 142 -8.93 6.61 11.45
C SER A 142 -7.59 6.02 11.89
N PRO A 143 -6.52 6.83 12.01
CA PRO A 143 -5.30 6.40 12.67
C PRO A 143 -5.51 6.35 14.19
N ALA A 144 -4.80 5.44 14.85
CA ALA A 144 -4.80 5.25 16.30
C ALA A 144 -3.38 5.00 16.80
N VAL A 145 -3.18 5.20 18.11
CA VAL A 145 -1.91 4.96 18.81
C VAL A 145 -2.18 4.03 19.97
N SER A 146 -1.37 2.97 20.09
CA SER A 146 -1.50 2.02 21.19
C SER A 146 -1.07 2.63 22.54
N GLU A 147 -1.33 1.91 23.63
CA GLU A 147 -0.56 2.16 24.86
C GLU A 147 0.94 1.96 24.62
N SER A 148 1.76 2.70 25.37
CA SER A 148 3.22 2.57 25.33
C SER A 148 3.67 1.39 26.18
N VAL A 149 4.52 0.54 25.61
CA VAL A 149 5.18 -0.56 26.32
C VAL A 149 6.67 -0.32 26.47
N THR A 150 7.26 -0.77 27.58
CA THR A 150 8.71 -0.68 27.78
C THR A 150 9.42 -1.85 27.09
N LEU A 151 10.28 -1.53 26.13
CA LEU A 151 11.19 -2.47 25.46
C LEU A 151 12.59 -2.37 26.05
N LYS A 152 13.19 -3.52 26.37
CA LYS A 152 14.59 -3.63 26.83
C LYS A 152 15.50 -3.87 25.64
N MET A 153 16.20 -2.83 25.20
CA MET A 153 16.98 -2.82 23.95
C MET A 153 18.28 -3.61 24.02
N THR A 154 18.78 -3.86 25.23
CA THR A 154 20.02 -4.60 25.48
C THR A 154 19.79 -6.11 25.66
N VAL A 155 18.54 -6.54 25.83
CA VAL A 155 18.21 -7.94 26.05
C VAL A 155 17.90 -8.59 24.70
N LYS A 156 18.79 -9.47 24.26
CA LYS A 156 18.62 -10.22 23.01
C LYS A 156 17.29 -10.97 23.01
N ASP A 157 16.57 -10.88 21.88
CA ASP A 157 15.28 -11.52 21.64
C ASP A 157 14.14 -11.11 22.61
N PHE A 158 14.32 -10.04 23.39
CA PHE A 158 13.26 -9.50 24.22
C PHE A 158 12.06 -9.07 23.37
N SER A 159 10.87 -9.47 23.80
CA SER A 159 9.63 -9.09 23.13
C SER A 159 8.52 -8.88 24.13
N VAL A 160 7.64 -7.94 23.84
CA VAL A 160 6.50 -7.60 24.69
C VAL A 160 5.21 -7.83 23.90
N PRO A 161 4.25 -8.60 24.43
CA PRO A 161 2.94 -8.71 23.81
C PRO A 161 2.17 -7.40 23.97
N LEU A 162 1.42 -7.03 22.94
CA LEU A 162 0.55 -5.85 22.93
C LEU A 162 -0.76 -6.20 22.20
N VAL A 163 -1.85 -5.54 22.58
CA VAL A 163 -3.14 -5.68 21.89
C VAL A 163 -3.49 -4.35 21.21
N LEU A 164 -3.61 -4.38 19.89
CA LEU A 164 -4.08 -3.24 19.11
C LEU A 164 -5.60 -3.32 19.00
N LYS A 165 -6.29 -2.29 19.49
CA LYS A 165 -7.76 -2.27 19.56
C LYS A 165 -8.35 -2.01 18.17
N ASN A 166 -9.40 -2.74 17.79
CA ASN A 166 -10.09 -2.57 16.51
C ASN A 166 -9.17 -2.56 15.25
N ALA A 167 -8.00 -3.19 15.34
CA ALA A 167 -6.98 -3.19 14.28
C ALA A 167 -7.21 -4.28 13.22
N GLY A 168 -8.12 -5.22 13.50
CA GLY A 168 -8.49 -6.30 12.59
C GLY A 168 -9.38 -5.79 11.45
N LEU A 169 -9.29 -6.45 10.29
CA LEU A 169 -10.20 -6.17 9.16
C LEU A 169 -11.68 -6.44 9.51
N ASP A 170 -11.91 -7.32 10.47
CA ASP A 170 -13.22 -7.64 11.06
C ASP A 170 -13.65 -6.67 12.18
N GLY A 171 -12.83 -5.65 12.47
CA GLY A 171 -13.00 -4.74 13.60
C GLY A 171 -12.58 -5.34 14.94
N GLY A 172 -11.97 -6.54 14.95
CA GLY A 172 -11.49 -7.18 16.17
C GLY A 172 -10.16 -6.62 16.68
N ASP A 173 -9.85 -6.95 17.94
CA ASP A 173 -8.55 -6.69 18.55
C ASP A 173 -7.47 -7.62 17.97
N VAL A 174 -6.30 -7.08 17.66
CA VAL A 174 -5.17 -7.87 17.14
C VAL A 174 -4.06 -7.96 18.18
N LYS A 175 -3.66 -9.19 18.50
CA LYS A 175 -2.51 -9.47 19.36
C LYS A 175 -1.23 -9.38 18.54
N VAL A 176 -0.31 -8.52 18.96
CA VAL A 176 0.99 -8.32 18.33
C VAL A 176 2.12 -8.59 19.32
N LYS A 177 3.33 -8.76 18.80
CA LYS A 177 4.56 -8.79 19.59
C LYS A 177 5.48 -7.66 19.12
N LEU A 178 5.92 -6.84 20.05
CA LEU A 178 6.91 -5.80 19.80
C LEU A 178 8.30 -6.29 20.16
N LYS A 179 9.27 -5.95 19.31
CA LYS A 179 10.70 -6.16 19.55
C LYS A 179 11.46 -4.89 19.23
N GLY A 180 12.56 -4.68 19.94
CA GLY A 180 13.49 -3.59 19.69
C GLY A 180 14.91 -4.05 19.96
N HIS A 181 15.85 -3.66 19.10
CA HIS A 181 17.27 -3.94 19.28
C HIS A 181 18.10 -2.90 18.54
N TYR A 182 19.35 -2.71 18.98
CA TYR A 182 20.33 -1.95 18.22
C TYR A 182 21.01 -2.87 17.19
N ASP A 183 21.14 -2.41 15.95
CA ASP A 183 21.90 -3.15 14.94
C ASP A 183 23.40 -3.11 15.29
N GLU A 184 24.03 -4.29 15.28
CA GLU A 184 25.47 -4.44 15.45
C GLU A 184 26.18 -4.05 14.14
N GLY A 185 26.98 -2.97 14.16
CA GLY A 185 27.73 -2.50 12.98
C GLY A 185 27.40 -1.08 12.50
N GLY A 186 26.59 -0.32 13.24
CA GLY A 186 26.45 1.11 13.02
C GLY A 186 27.76 1.86 13.28
N ASP A 187 28.03 2.90 12.49
CA ASP A 187 29.11 3.84 12.77
C ASP A 187 28.73 4.67 14.00
N ASP A 188 29.25 4.29 15.17
CA ASP A 188 28.98 4.95 16.46
C ASP A 188 29.29 6.47 16.43
N THR A 189 30.11 6.95 15.49
CA THR A 189 30.39 8.38 15.31
C THR A 189 29.24 9.15 14.65
N LYS A 190 28.30 8.45 14.00
CA LYS A 190 27.11 9.01 13.34
C LYS A 190 25.81 8.76 14.11
N GLY A 191 25.88 8.06 15.24
CA GLY A 191 24.75 7.67 16.07
C GLY A 191 24.40 6.20 15.97
N TYR A 192 23.54 5.75 16.89
CA TYR A 192 23.18 4.34 17.01
C TYR A 192 21.95 4.01 16.16
N MET A 193 22.01 2.89 15.44
CA MET A 193 20.88 2.40 14.65
C MET A 193 19.99 1.52 15.51
N LEU A 194 18.80 2.00 15.82
CA LEU A 194 17.76 1.28 16.54
C LEU A 194 16.78 0.69 15.52
N ARG A 195 16.51 -0.61 15.63
CA ARG A 195 15.43 -1.26 14.90
C ARG A 195 14.29 -1.58 15.85
N VAL A 196 13.08 -1.15 15.50
CA VAL A 196 11.84 -1.50 16.21
C VAL A 196 10.92 -2.23 15.25
N GLU A 197 10.32 -3.31 15.72
CA GLU A 197 9.51 -4.20 14.90
C GLU A 197 8.23 -4.63 15.61
N VAL A 198 7.15 -4.72 14.84
CA VAL A 198 5.87 -5.31 15.27
C VAL A 198 5.57 -6.55 14.45
N TYR A 199 5.22 -7.63 15.14
CA TYR A 199 4.90 -8.93 14.56
C TYR A 199 3.44 -9.27 14.80
N SER A 200 2.75 -9.77 13.77
CA SER A 200 1.36 -10.19 13.84
C SER A 200 1.12 -11.48 13.06
N SER A 201 0.12 -12.26 13.45
CA SER A 201 -0.34 -13.41 12.64
C SER A 201 -1.26 -12.99 11.49
N THR A 202 -1.78 -11.77 11.51
CA THR A 202 -2.68 -11.21 10.50
C THR A 202 -2.12 -9.89 9.95
N PRO A 203 -2.49 -9.50 8.71
CA PRO A 203 -2.15 -8.18 8.19
C PRO A 203 -2.65 -7.05 9.11
N LEU A 204 -1.87 -5.97 9.20
CA LEU A 204 -2.17 -4.77 9.96
C LEU A 204 -2.02 -3.54 9.06
N GLY A 205 -2.84 -2.53 9.30
CA GLY A 205 -2.55 -1.19 8.79
C GLY A 205 -1.49 -0.49 9.64
N PHE A 206 -0.27 -1.02 9.69
CA PHE A 206 0.84 -0.41 10.41
C PHE A 206 1.22 0.94 9.78
N LEU A 207 1.37 1.97 10.61
CA LEU A 207 1.70 3.33 10.16
C LEU A 207 3.13 3.71 10.56
N ASP A 208 3.43 3.67 11.86
CA ASP A 208 4.75 3.98 12.40
C ASP A 208 4.88 3.57 13.88
N PHE A 209 5.98 3.96 14.53
CA PHE A 209 6.14 3.89 15.97
C PHE A 209 6.29 5.29 16.60
N GLU A 210 5.82 5.43 17.82
CA GLU A 210 6.19 6.54 18.70
C GLU A 210 7.22 6.08 19.72
N LEU A 211 8.36 6.76 19.74
CA LEU A 211 9.47 6.44 20.64
C LEU A 211 9.57 7.49 21.74
N HIS A 212 9.59 7.02 22.97
CA HIS A 212 9.74 7.84 24.16
C HIS A 212 10.89 7.29 25.02
N SER A 213 11.63 8.18 25.67
CA SER A 213 12.57 7.80 26.71
C SER A 213 11.85 7.17 27.92
N PRO A 214 12.58 6.50 28.83
CA PRO A 214 11.98 5.86 30.00
C PRO A 214 11.13 6.80 30.89
N ASP A 215 11.55 8.06 31.00
CA ASP A 215 10.83 9.13 31.72
C ASP A 215 9.59 9.64 30.96
N GLY A 216 9.39 9.22 29.71
CA GLY A 216 8.23 9.54 28.89
C GLY A 216 8.40 10.74 27.95
N ALA A 217 9.61 11.32 27.85
CA ALA A 217 9.84 12.38 26.88
C ALA A 217 9.91 11.82 25.44
N PRO A 218 9.37 12.52 24.42
CA PRO A 218 9.46 12.08 23.03
C PRO A 218 10.92 12.07 22.56
N LEU A 219 11.31 11.05 21.82
CA LEU A 219 12.66 10.96 21.25
C LEU A 219 12.70 11.58 19.85
N VAL A 220 13.64 12.51 19.66
CA VAL A 220 13.98 13.01 18.32
C VAL A 220 14.83 11.95 17.63
N THR A 221 14.28 11.33 16.60
CA THR A 221 14.96 10.30 15.81
C THR A 221 14.83 10.60 14.33
N GLU A 222 15.87 10.26 13.56
CA GLU A 222 15.81 10.29 12.11
C GLU A 222 15.35 8.92 11.61
N ASN A 223 14.27 8.87 10.84
CA ASN A 223 13.85 7.63 10.18
C ASN A 223 14.83 7.31 9.05
N TYR A 224 15.59 6.23 9.21
CA TYR A 224 16.65 5.81 8.29
C TYR A 224 16.15 4.78 7.27
N GLY A 225 15.03 4.12 7.55
CA GLY A 225 14.50 3.10 6.67
C GLY A 225 13.34 2.31 7.27
N SER A 226 12.77 1.45 6.45
CA SER A 226 11.70 0.55 6.83
C SER A 226 11.93 -0.85 6.31
N SER A 227 11.36 -1.83 6.99
CA SER A 227 11.26 -3.21 6.52
C SER A 227 9.82 -3.69 6.67
N SER A 228 9.45 -4.63 5.81
CA SER A 228 8.19 -5.36 5.94
C SER A 228 8.39 -6.77 5.42
N GLY A 229 7.97 -7.76 6.19
CA GLY A 229 8.08 -9.17 5.86
C GLY A 229 6.74 -9.88 5.91
N ARG A 230 6.62 -10.92 5.08
CA ARG A 230 5.50 -11.86 5.09
C ARG A 230 6.05 -13.28 5.04
N SER A 231 5.67 -14.09 6.01
CA SER A 231 5.88 -15.53 6.03
C SER A 231 4.54 -16.26 5.90
N LEU A 232 4.57 -17.59 5.82
CA LEU A 232 3.36 -18.43 5.82
C LEU A 232 2.47 -18.23 7.06
N LYS A 233 3.01 -17.75 8.18
CA LYS A 233 2.31 -17.69 9.47
C LYS A 233 2.37 -16.33 10.16
N SER A 234 3.10 -15.37 9.59
CA SER A 234 3.35 -14.09 10.26
C SER A 234 3.62 -12.97 9.27
N TYR A 235 3.33 -11.77 9.76
CA TYR A 235 3.65 -10.50 9.17
C TYR A 235 4.55 -9.74 10.15
N ASP A 236 5.50 -8.99 9.61
CA ASP A 236 6.35 -8.10 10.38
C ASP A 236 6.48 -6.75 9.68
N TRP A 237 6.54 -5.69 10.49
CA TRP A 237 6.84 -4.35 10.04
C TRP A 237 7.90 -3.75 10.95
N GLY A 238 8.94 -3.19 10.34
CA GLY A 238 10.08 -2.62 11.02
C GLY A 238 10.36 -1.19 10.60
N ARG A 239 10.96 -0.45 11.52
CA ARG A 239 11.51 0.88 11.31
C ARG A 239 12.92 0.94 11.86
N TYR A 240 13.79 1.60 11.10
CA TYR A 240 15.16 1.88 11.48
C TYR A 240 15.24 3.35 11.86
N PHE A 241 15.67 3.61 13.08
CA PHE A 241 15.81 4.94 13.65
C PHE A 241 17.27 5.20 13.95
N ARG A 242 17.80 6.31 13.45
CA ARG A 242 19.10 6.81 13.89
C ARG A 242 18.89 7.67 15.13
N MET A 243 19.50 7.23 16.23
CA MET A 243 19.50 7.95 17.51
C MET A 243 20.83 8.66 17.72
N GLN A 244 20.77 9.95 18.05
CA GLN A 244 21.93 10.71 18.49
C GLN A 244 22.11 10.60 20.02
N GLY A 245 23.34 10.75 20.51
CA GLY A 245 23.63 10.69 21.94
C GLY A 245 23.96 9.27 22.41
N LYS A 246 23.40 8.84 23.55
CA LYS A 246 23.72 7.56 24.20
C LYS A 246 22.68 6.48 23.87
N LYS A 247 23.11 5.20 23.81
CA LYS A 247 22.19 4.06 23.77
C LYS A 247 21.30 4.08 25.01
N GLN A 248 20.02 3.86 24.78
CA GLN A 248 19.03 3.72 25.83
C GLN A 248 18.88 2.24 26.13
N GLU A 249 19.01 1.84 27.39
CA GLU A 249 18.83 0.44 27.78
C GLU A 249 17.36 0.02 27.66
N GLU A 250 16.45 0.96 27.94
CA GLU A 250 15.01 0.79 27.82
C GLU A 250 14.39 1.95 27.05
N LEU A 251 13.35 1.68 26.27
CA LEU A 251 12.53 2.69 25.62
C LEU A 251 11.05 2.39 25.80
N LYS A 252 10.24 3.44 25.90
CA LYS A 252 8.79 3.32 25.79
C LYS A 252 8.40 3.44 24.32
N VAL A 253 7.66 2.47 23.83
CA VAL A 253 7.27 2.38 22.42
C VAL A 253 5.77 2.18 22.31
N ALA A 254 5.12 3.04 21.52
CA ALA A 254 3.75 2.83 21.07
C ALA A 254 3.72 2.57 19.57
N VAL A 255 2.69 1.87 19.11
CA VAL A 255 2.46 1.56 17.70
C VAL A 255 1.41 2.52 17.17
N GLN A 256 1.72 3.20 16.07
CA GLN A 256 0.72 3.90 15.27
C GLN A 256 0.16 2.92 14.23
N TYR A 257 -1.17 2.77 14.21
CA TYR A 257 -1.85 1.82 13.35
C TYR A 257 -3.18 2.38 12.87
N ALA A 258 -3.75 1.75 11.85
CA ALA A 258 -5.05 2.09 11.31
C ALA A 258 -6.17 1.27 11.97
N GLU A 259 -7.24 1.96 12.35
CA GLU A 259 -8.52 1.39 12.78
C GLU A 259 -9.59 1.55 11.69
N GLY A 260 -10.71 0.85 11.88
CA GLY A 260 -11.85 0.97 10.96
C GLY A 260 -11.50 0.48 9.55
N LEU A 261 -10.69 -0.58 9.47
CA LEU A 261 -10.23 -1.14 8.22
C LEU A 261 -11.42 -1.59 7.36
N ARG A 262 -11.37 -1.25 6.08
CA ARG A 262 -12.37 -1.65 5.09
C ARG A 262 -11.70 -2.25 3.87
N LYS A 263 -12.21 -3.37 3.39
CA LYS A 263 -11.80 -3.94 2.10
C LYS A 263 -12.57 -3.24 0.97
N ILE A 264 -11.85 -2.84 -0.07
CA ILE A 264 -12.41 -2.33 -1.33
C ILE A 264 -11.86 -3.13 -2.51
N MET A 265 -12.62 -3.15 -3.60
CA MET A 265 -12.19 -3.69 -4.89
C MET A 265 -11.99 -2.50 -5.83
N VAL A 266 -10.75 -2.28 -6.26
CA VAL A 266 -10.43 -1.17 -7.16
C VAL A 266 -10.40 -1.68 -8.60
N PRO A 267 -11.25 -1.17 -9.50
CA PRO A 267 -11.27 -1.61 -10.89
C PRO A 267 -10.00 -1.16 -11.59
N VAL A 268 -9.43 -2.07 -12.39
CA VAL A 268 -8.28 -1.83 -13.25
C VAL A 268 -8.69 -2.13 -14.69
N CYS A 269 -8.48 -1.17 -15.57
CA CYS A 269 -8.64 -1.33 -17.01
C CYS A 269 -7.62 -0.43 -17.70
N ILE A 270 -6.42 -0.96 -17.95
CA ILE A 270 -5.28 -0.20 -18.45
C ILE A 270 -4.75 -0.89 -19.69
N ARG A 271 -4.54 -0.12 -20.76
CA ARG A 271 -3.91 -0.59 -21.99
C ARG A 271 -2.58 0.13 -22.18
N CYS A 272 -1.50 -0.61 -22.32
CA CYS A 272 -0.18 -0.07 -22.64
C CYS A 272 0.20 -0.40 -24.08
N GLY A 273 0.68 0.60 -24.83
CA GLY A 273 1.25 0.37 -26.16
C GLY A 273 2.61 -0.33 -26.07
N LEU A 274 2.89 -1.21 -27.02
CA LEU A 274 4.17 -1.89 -27.18
C LEU A 274 5.11 -1.18 -28.18
N SER A 275 4.61 -0.16 -28.88
CA SER A 275 5.40 0.66 -29.82
C SER A 275 6.33 1.62 -29.06
N GLY A 276 7.53 1.12 -28.77
CA GLY A 276 8.61 1.83 -28.09
C GLY A 276 9.89 1.01 -27.91
N VAL A 277 9.89 -0.27 -28.33
CA VAL A 277 11.07 -1.12 -28.36
C VAL A 277 11.96 -0.67 -29.51
N VAL A 278 12.95 0.18 -29.23
CA VAL A 278 14.11 0.33 -30.12
C VAL A 278 14.82 -1.01 -30.10
N GLU A 279 14.90 -1.66 -31.26
CA GLU A 279 15.74 -2.82 -31.50
C GLU A 279 17.14 -2.54 -30.94
N GLN A 280 17.59 -3.39 -30.01
CA GLN A 280 19.02 -3.55 -29.82
C GLN A 280 19.50 -4.24 -31.10
N GLN A 281 20.00 -3.45 -32.05
CA GLN A 281 20.69 -3.96 -33.23
C GLN A 281 21.95 -4.71 -32.77
N ASP A 282 21.80 -6.01 -32.53
CA ASP A 282 22.90 -6.93 -32.81
C ASP A 282 22.89 -7.18 -34.30
N THR A 283 23.85 -6.56 -35.01
CA THR A 283 24.24 -7.06 -36.33
C THR A 283 25.50 -7.90 -36.14
N PRO A 284 25.42 -9.24 -36.23
CA PRO A 284 26.59 -10.06 -36.43
C PRO A 284 26.98 -10.15 -37.92
N ASN A 285 28.29 -10.24 -38.13
CA ASN A 285 29.02 -10.79 -39.28
C ASN A 285 29.22 -9.93 -40.54
N LYS A 286 30.49 -9.76 -40.92
CA LYS A 286 31.16 -10.76 -41.78
C LYS A 286 32.68 -10.60 -41.79
N GLU A 287 33.35 -11.76 -41.72
CA GLU A 287 34.70 -11.99 -42.20
C GLU A 287 34.89 -11.42 -43.62
N ASN A 288 36.05 -10.80 -43.82
CA ASN A 288 36.97 -11.08 -44.93
C ASN A 288 38.40 -10.81 -44.44
#